data_AF-A0A4R9AQ85-F1
#
_entry.id   AF-A0A4R9AQ85-F1
#
_cell.length_a   1.000
_cell.length_b   1.000
_cell.length_c   1.000
_cell.angle_alpha   90.00
_cell.angle_beta   90.00
_cell.angle_gamma   90.00
#
_symmetry.space_group_name_H-M   'P 1'
#
loop_
_entity.id
_entity.type
_entity.pdbx_description
1 polymer ?
#
loop_
_entity_poly.entity_id
_entity_poly.type
_entity_poly.pdbx_seq_one_letter_code
_entity_poly.pdbx_strand_id
1 'polypeptide(L)' 'MTFRPCSRVACLEPSVATLTFDYGESLAVLGPLSGRKEPHSFDLCSRHAERTRAPQGWQLMRHRLLADDPDSVR' A
#
# COMPACT_ATOMS: atom_id res chain seq x y z
N MET A 1 20.33 -5.13 6.00
CA MET A 1 19.27 -4.28 5.41
C MET A 1 17.96 -4.69 6.07
N THR A 2 17.38 -3.83 6.91
CA THR A 2 16.14 -4.13 7.63
C THR A 2 14.95 -3.73 6.75
N PHE A 3 14.25 -4.71 6.18
CA PHE A 3 13.03 -4.47 5.42
C PHE A 3 11.81 -4.48 6.35
N ARG A 4 10.77 -3.73 5.98
CA ARG A 4 9.49 -3.74 6.70
C ARG A 4 8.73 -5.01 6.31
N PRO A 5 8.44 -5.94 7.26
CA PRO A 5 7.67 -7.13 6.95
C PRO A 5 6.21 -6.75 6.67
N CYS A 6 5.56 -7.53 5.82
CA CYS A 6 4.14 -7.41 5.53
C CYS A 6 3.28 -7.47 6.80
N SER A 7 2.28 -6.60 6.93
CA SER A 7 1.37 -6.53 8.08
C SER A 7 0.39 -7.72 8.16
N ARG A 8 0.29 -8.55 7.13
CA ARG A 8 -0.52 -9.79 7.18
C ARG A 8 0.13 -10.83 8.09
N VAL A 9 -0.70 -11.45 8.92
CA VAL A 9 -0.32 -12.55 9.81
C VAL A 9 0.33 -13.68 8.99
N ALA A 10 1.43 -14.22 9.51
CA ALA A 10 2.24 -15.27 8.88
C ALA A 10 2.88 -14.88 7.53
N CYS A 11 2.99 -13.58 7.21
CA CYS A 11 3.72 -13.10 6.04
C CYS A 11 4.99 -12.33 6.45
N LEU A 12 6.16 -12.84 6.07
CA LEU A 12 7.46 -12.21 6.34
C LEU A 12 8.05 -11.54 5.09
N GLU A 13 7.28 -11.43 4.02
CA GLU A 13 7.77 -10.83 2.77
C GLU A 13 8.01 -9.32 2.92
N PRO A 14 8.99 -8.77 2.18
CA PRO A 14 9.23 -7.34 2.15
C PRO A 14 7.99 -6.62 1.63
N SER A 15 7.57 -5.59 2.36
CA SER A 15 6.51 -4.71 1.92
C SER A 15 6.98 -3.79 0.79
N VAL A 16 6.09 -3.55 -0.16
CA VAL A 16 6.32 -2.70 -1.34
C VAL A 16 5.23 -1.64 -1.51
N ALA A 17 4.12 -1.81 -0.79
CA ALA A 17 2.97 -0.93 -0.84
C ALA A 17 2.49 -0.63 0.58
N THR A 18 1.90 0.55 0.76
CA THR A 18 1.22 0.94 1.99
C THR A 18 -0.26 1.15 1.68
N LEU A 19 -1.12 0.52 2.49
CA LEU A 19 -2.57 0.62 2.43
C LEU A 19 -3.04 1.51 3.58
N THR A 20 -3.79 2.55 3.24
CA THR A 20 -4.36 3.51 4.19
C THR A 20 -5.88 3.50 4.04
N PHE A 21 -6.59 3.75 5.14
CA PHE A 21 -8.04 3.80 5.16
C PHE A 21 -8.50 5.20 5.59
N ASP A 22 -9.29 5.83 4.73
CA ASP A 22 -10.09 7.00 5.06
C ASP A 22 -11.52 6.56 5.40
N TYR A 23 -11.84 6.63 6.68
CA TYR A 23 -13.16 6.23 7.18
C TYR A 23 -14.24 7.27 6.90
N GLY A 24 -13.87 8.54 6.69
CA GLY A 24 -14.82 9.62 6.41
C GLY A 24 -15.44 9.47 5.02
N GLU A 25 -14.63 9.12 4.03
CA GLU A 25 -15.04 8.91 2.64
C GLU A 25 -15.30 7.43 2.31
N SER A 26 -15.13 6.53 3.27
CA SER A 26 -15.17 5.06 3.03
C SER A 26 -14.23 4.66 1.89
N LEU A 27 -13.00 5.17 1.93
CA LEU A 27 -12.00 5.01 0.88
C LEU A 27 -10.78 4.27 1.42
N ALA A 28 -10.33 3.25 0.70
CA ALA A 28 -9.07 2.59 0.92
C ALA A 28 -8.10 3.02 -0.19
N VAL A 29 -6.93 3.51 0.18
CA VAL A 29 -5.88 3.93 -0.76
C VAL A 29 -4.70 3.00 -0.62
N LEU A 30 -4.33 2.34 -1.70
CA LEU A 30 -3.16 1.49 -1.79
C LEU A 30 -2.14 2.19 -2.67
N GLY A 31 -1.02 2.61 -2.06
CA GLY A 31 0.04 3.34 -2.72
C GLY A 31 1.43 2.73 -2.52
N PRO A 32 2.49 3.40 -3.00
CA PRO A 32 3.87 3.02 -2.72
C PRO A 32 4.12 2.77 -1.23
N LEU A 33 5.15 1.97 -0.93
CA LEU A 33 5.64 1.86 0.44
C LEU A 33 6.02 3.26 0.97
N SER A 34 5.30 3.73 1.98
CA SER A 34 5.63 4.99 2.65
C SER A 34 7.02 4.90 3.26
N GLY A 35 7.81 5.97 3.15
CA GLY A 35 9.15 6.03 3.77
C GLY A 35 9.12 5.90 5.29
N ARG A 36 8.00 6.24 5.93
CA ARG A 36 7.79 6.14 7.38
C ARG A 36 6.69 5.14 7.73
N LYS A 37 6.81 4.52 8.91
CA LYS A 37 5.73 3.73 9.51
C LYS A 37 4.66 4.66 10.05
N GLU A 38 3.53 4.70 9.36
CA GLU A 38 2.33 5.41 9.76
C GLU A 38 1.49 4.48 10.65
N PRO A 39 1.03 4.91 11.83
CA PRO A 39 0.28 4.05 12.76
C PRO A 39 -1.07 3.59 12.21
N HIS A 40 -1.65 4.34 11.26
CA HIS A 40 -2.95 4.06 10.64
C HIS A 40 -2.83 3.44 9.24
N SER A 41 -1.66 2.92 8.88
CA SER A 41 -1.44 2.28 7.59
C SER A 41 -0.89 0.87 7.72
N PHE A 42 -1.17 0.04 6.70
CA PHE A 42 -0.77 -1.35 6.63
C PHE A 42 0.22 -1.55 5.48
N ASP A 43 1.38 -2.12 5.78
CA ASP A 43 2.38 -2.40 4.76
C ASP A 43 2.13 -3.77 4.15
N LEU A 44 2.02 -3.85 2.84
CA LEU A 44 1.71 -5.09 2.13
C LEU A 44 2.84 -5.44 1.16
N CYS A 45 3.19 -6.73 1.09
CA CYS A 45 4.02 -7.25 0.00
C CYS A 45 3.24 -7.25 -1.32
N SER A 46 3.93 -7.39 -2.46
CA SER A 46 3.32 -7.32 -3.81
C SER A 46 2.10 -8.24 -3.92
N ARG A 47 2.25 -9.51 -3.51
CA ARG A 47 1.18 -10.51 -3.53
C ARG A 47 -0.05 -10.07 -2.72
N HIS A 48 0.19 -9.49 -1.55
CA HIS A 48 -0.87 -9.08 -0.65
C HIS A 48 -1.50 -7.77 -1.05
N ALA A 49 -0.76 -6.85 -1.64
CA ALA A 49 -1.27 -5.63 -2.23
C ALA A 49 -2.23 -5.95 -3.39
N GLU A 50 -1.88 -6.90 -4.24
CA GLU A 50 -2.72 -7.32 -5.37
C GLU A 50 -4.03 -7.96 -4.90
N ARG A 51 -3.94 -8.87 -3.93
CA ARG A 51 -5.08 -9.64 -3.41
C ARG A 51 -5.97 -8.86 -2.44
N THR A 52 -5.47 -7.80 -1.81
CA THR A 52 -6.28 -6.99 -0.90
C THR A 52 -7.41 -6.31 -1.64
N ARG A 53 -8.58 -6.30 -1.01
CA ARG A 53 -9.79 -5.62 -1.49
C ARG A 53 -10.31 -4.74 -0.38
N ALA A 54 -10.96 -3.64 -0.74
CA ALA A 54 -11.67 -2.82 0.21
C ALA A 54 -12.91 -3.58 0.74
N PRO A 55 -13.36 -3.26 1.97
CA PRO A 55 -14.61 -3.79 2.50
C PRO A 55 -15.83 -3.37 1.66
N GLN A 56 -16.98 -4.00 1.89
CA GLN A 56 -18.17 -3.76 1.08
C GLN A 56 -18.65 -2.30 1.23
N GLY A 57 -18.93 -1.65 0.10
CA GLY A 57 -19.34 -0.24 0.08
C GLY A 57 -18.18 0.76 0.13
N TRP A 58 -16.93 0.28 0.26
CA TRP A 58 -15.76 1.14 0.22
C TRP A 58 -15.15 1.21 -1.17
N GLN A 59 -14.60 2.37 -1.50
CA GLN A 59 -13.83 2.56 -2.72
C GLN A 59 -12.38 2.10 -2.49
N LEU A 60 -11.76 1.46 -3.48
CA LEU A 60 -10.34 1.10 -3.44
C LEU A 60 -9.60 1.83 -4.54
N MET A 61 -8.80 2.84 -4.17
CA MET A 61 -7.87 3.49 -5.09
C MET A 61 -6.52 2.81 -5.02
N ARG A 62 -6.00 2.43 -6.19
CA ARG A 62 -4.66 1.84 -6.32
C ARG A 62 -3.79 2.83 -7.08
N HIS A 63 -2.85 3.47 -6.38
CA HIS A 63 -1.77 4.16 -7.06
C HIS A 63 -0.86 3.11 -7.65
N ARG A 64 -1.01 2.85 -8.96
CA ARG A 64 0.03 2.16 -9.71
C ARG A 64 1.28 3.00 -9.55
N LEU A 65 2.31 2.41 -8.97
CA LEU A 65 3.65 2.91 -9.11
C LEU A 65 3.92 2.92 -10.61
N LEU A 66 3.74 4.08 -11.23
CA LEU A 66 4.68 4.54 -12.22
C LEU A 66 6.01 4.62 -11.47
N ALA A 67 6.69 3.48 -11.41
CA ALA A 67 8.04 3.44 -10.89
C ALA A 67 8.83 4.35 -11.81
N ASP A 68 9.11 5.57 -11.35
CA ASP A 68 10.04 6.53 -11.94
C ASP A 68 10.05 6.47 -13.48
N ASP A 69 9.18 7.23 -14.16
CA ASP A 69 9.58 7.71 -15.49
C ASP A 69 10.71 8.73 -15.23
N PRO A 70 11.98 8.45 -15.53
CA PRO A 70 13.03 9.47 -15.47
C PRO A 70 12.85 10.58 -16.53
N ASP A 71 11.71 10.63 -17.24
CA ASP A 71 11.40 11.49 -18.38
C ASP A 71 10.23 12.48 -18.08
N SER A 72 10.09 12.94 -16.83
CA SER A 72 9.10 13.99 -16.51
C SER A 72 9.71 15.39 -16.35
N VAL A 73 10.98 15.58 -16.71
CA VAL A 73 11.56 16.92 -16.89
C VAL A 73 11.54 17.26 -18.38
N ARG A 74 10.62 18.15 -18.75
CA ARG A 74 10.64 18.87 -20.03
C ARG A 74 10.99 20.33 -19.79
#